data_AF-A0AAN0LDW5-F1
#
_entry.id   AF-A0AAN0LDW5-F1
#
_cell.length_a   1.000
_cell.length_b   1.000
_cell.length_c   1.000
_cell.angle_alpha   90.00
_cell.angle_beta   90.00
_cell.angle_gamma   90.00
#
_symmetry.space_group_name_H-M   'P 1'
#
loop_
_entity.id
_entity.type
_entity.pdbx_description
1 polymer ?
#
loop_
_entity_poly.entity_id
_entity_poly.type
_entity_poly.pdbx_seq_one_letter_code
_entity_poly.pdbx_strand_id
1 'polypeptide(L)'
;MKRIDQLEGLRGLLAVWVVVVHLLPASGIEPEGLGQFQVLFNEKIRVQIFCIMSGFVIFMMMSSNRENYGAYLMRRLKRIYPAYMLAFVLSILTAGIAYQALLTADFESIRNAGRLKILDESFLNWPYHVIAHATLLHGVNPEQWLPLGSYAFLGQGWNISTEFQFYVIAPVAFFFLHQPLRWLRALFVLAGLAAWWLLRHWPNGSLVSYFAIYFVAGIASYYLWQRRWEDRRLVNPITVTLAAILAGFLDRSHSRPPGRIRRKDQGRHHHSRYRQGKAAGRRGHRRRSRRT
;
A
#
# COMPACT_ATOMS: atom_id res chain seq x y z
N MET A 1 16.88 -15.75 20.74
CA MET A 1 17.70 -15.50 19.54
C MET A 1 18.32 -14.11 19.64
N LYS A 2 19.55 -13.92 19.12
CA LYS A 2 20.14 -12.58 18.98
C LYS A 2 19.31 -11.79 17.98
N ARG A 3 18.77 -10.66 18.45
CA ARG A 3 18.13 -9.63 17.62
C ARG A 3 19.13 -9.19 16.55
N ILE A 4 18.69 -9.08 15.30
CA ILE A 4 19.52 -8.45 14.26
C ILE A 4 19.24 -6.95 14.34
N ASP A 5 20.03 -6.26 15.16
CA ASP A 5 19.83 -4.85 15.50
C ASP A 5 19.85 -3.96 14.24
N GLN A 6 20.59 -4.35 13.20
CA GLN A 6 20.65 -3.64 11.92
C GLN A 6 19.28 -3.63 11.22
N LEU A 7 18.54 -4.74 11.25
CA LEU A 7 17.22 -4.82 10.63
C LEU A 7 16.17 -4.04 11.43
N GLU A 8 16.34 -3.97 12.75
CA GLU A 8 15.49 -3.18 13.64
C GLU A 8 15.74 -1.67 13.48
N GLY A 9 17.01 -1.26 13.40
CA GLY A 9 17.40 0.11 13.11
C GLY A 9 16.90 0.57 11.73
N LEU A 10 17.02 -0.30 10.71
CA LEU A 10 16.48 -0.03 9.38
C LEU A 10 14.95 0.13 9.41
N ARG A 11 14.23 -0.73 10.13
CA ARG A 11 12.77 -0.58 10.33
C ARG A 11 12.42 0.77 10.95
N GLY A 12 13.17 1.19 11.98
CA GLY A 12 12.99 2.50 12.61
C GLY A 12 13.20 3.66 11.64
N LEU A 13 14.29 3.62 10.86
CA LEU A 13 14.58 4.65 9.85
C LEU A 13 13.49 4.72 8.77
N LEU A 14 13.03 3.57 8.29
CA LEU A 14 11.94 3.50 7.31
C LEU A 14 10.62 4.04 7.88
N ALA A 15 10.34 3.81 9.16
CA ALA A 15 9.14 4.34 9.81
C ALA A 15 9.16 5.88 9.89
N VAL A 16 10.29 6.48 10.28
CA VAL A 16 10.46 7.94 10.26
C VAL A 16 10.29 8.49 8.84
N TRP A 17 10.87 7.81 7.85
CA TRP A 17 10.72 8.21 6.46
C TRP A 17 9.26 8.11 5.99
N VAL A 18 8.49 7.11 6.42
CA VAL A 18 7.04 7.05 6.16
C VAL A 18 6.33 8.29 6.73
N VAL A 19 6.64 8.71 7.95
CA VAL A 19 6.04 9.92 8.56
C VAL A 19 6.32 11.16 7.71
N VAL A 20 7.58 11.39 7.34
CA VAL A 20 7.99 12.56 6.54
C VAL A 20 7.24 12.63 5.21
N VAL A 21 7.11 11.51 4.51
CA VAL A 21 6.47 11.47 3.18
C VAL A 21 4.97 11.71 3.26
N HIS A 22 4.32 11.35 4.37
CA HIS A 22 2.90 11.66 4.57
C HIS A 22 2.68 13.09 5.06
N LEU A 23 3.61 13.64 5.84
CA LEU A 23 3.52 14.98 6.41
C LEU A 23 3.70 16.07 5.34
N LEU A 24 4.68 15.95 4.44
CA LEU A 24 4.99 17.00 3.47
C LEU A 24 3.79 17.40 2.59
N PRO A 25 3.04 16.46 1.98
CA PRO A 25 1.90 16.86 1.17
C PRO A 25 0.62 16.89 2.01
N ALA A 26 0.69 16.67 3.33
CA ALA A 26 -0.34 17.15 4.26
C ALA A 26 -0.13 18.64 4.61
N SER A 27 1.11 19.15 4.57
CA SER A 27 1.45 20.57 4.73
C SER A 27 1.46 21.37 3.43
N GLY A 28 0.92 20.82 2.33
CA GLY A 28 0.81 21.52 1.04
C GLY A 28 2.07 21.49 0.16
N ILE A 29 3.13 20.79 0.58
CA ILE A 29 4.35 20.61 -0.21
C ILE A 29 4.18 19.35 -1.07
N GLU A 30 3.89 19.56 -2.35
CA GLU A 30 3.71 18.46 -3.30
C GLU A 30 5.07 17.88 -3.76
N PRO A 31 5.20 16.54 -3.90
CA PRO A 31 6.46 15.88 -4.29
C PRO A 31 7.04 16.34 -5.64
N GLU A 32 6.19 16.83 -6.55
CA GLU A 32 6.59 17.35 -7.86
C GLU A 32 7.48 18.60 -7.74
N GLY A 33 7.38 19.35 -6.63
CA GLY A 33 8.24 20.50 -6.35
C GLY A 33 9.67 20.13 -5.95
N LEU A 34 9.97 18.85 -5.73
CA LEU A 34 11.25 18.37 -5.18
C LEU A 34 12.24 17.88 -6.25
N GLY A 35 11.89 17.99 -7.53
CA GLY A 35 12.77 17.67 -8.65
C GLY A 35 13.30 16.24 -8.60
N GLN A 36 14.62 16.08 -8.61
CA GLN A 36 15.27 14.75 -8.61
C GLN A 36 15.01 13.94 -7.33
N PHE A 37 14.66 14.60 -6.22
CA PHE A 37 14.35 13.94 -4.97
C PHE A 37 12.95 13.32 -4.94
N GLN A 38 12.08 13.59 -5.92
CA GLN A 38 10.71 13.05 -6.00
C GLN A 38 10.67 11.51 -5.82
N VAL A 39 11.69 10.79 -6.31
CA VAL A 39 11.79 9.33 -6.17
C VAL A 39 11.85 8.89 -4.70
N LEU A 40 12.51 9.67 -3.84
CA LEU A 40 12.57 9.40 -2.40
C LEU A 40 11.20 9.57 -1.73
N PHE A 41 10.30 10.33 -2.34
CA PHE A 41 8.94 10.56 -1.86
C PHE A 41 7.91 9.61 -2.48
N ASN A 42 8.33 8.66 -3.32
CA ASN A 42 7.45 7.59 -3.79
C ASN A 42 6.94 6.77 -2.61
N GLU A 43 5.63 6.75 -2.39
CA GLU A 43 4.92 6.03 -1.31
C GLU A 43 5.29 4.55 -1.18
N LYS A 44 5.71 3.92 -2.29
CA LYS A 44 5.83 2.45 -2.40
C LYS A 44 7.17 1.90 -1.94
N ILE A 45 8.29 2.61 -2.13
CA ILE A 45 9.64 2.07 -1.91
C ILE A 45 9.84 1.56 -0.48
N ARG A 46 9.42 2.35 0.51
CA ARG A 46 9.56 1.97 1.94
C ARG A 46 8.77 0.71 2.26
N VAL A 47 7.54 0.63 1.74
CA VAL A 47 6.67 -0.52 1.95
C VAL A 47 7.23 -1.76 1.28
N GLN A 48 7.78 -1.64 0.07
CA GLN A 48 8.49 -2.73 -0.60
C GLN A 48 9.64 -3.27 0.27
N ILE A 49 10.45 -2.39 0.87
CA ILE A 49 11.53 -2.80 1.78
C ILE A 49 10.97 -3.48 3.04
N PHE A 50 9.89 -2.96 3.64
CA PHE A 50 9.20 -3.63 4.76
C PHE A 50 8.70 -5.03 4.38
N CYS A 51 8.18 -5.23 3.16
CA CYS A 51 7.74 -6.52 2.67
C CYS A 51 8.92 -7.50 2.51
N ILE A 52 10.05 -7.07 1.93
CA ILE A 52 11.27 -7.88 1.82
C ILE A 52 11.75 -8.30 3.22
N MET A 53 11.89 -7.35 4.14
CA MET A 53 12.32 -7.63 5.50
C MET A 53 11.37 -8.58 6.23
N SER A 54 10.05 -8.41 6.03
CA SER A 54 9.04 -9.29 6.61
C SER A 54 9.22 -10.74 6.13
N GLY A 55 9.37 -10.95 4.82
CA GLY A 55 9.61 -12.29 4.26
C GLY A 55 10.84 -12.96 4.85
N PHE A 56 11.95 -12.22 4.93
CA PHE A 56 13.21 -12.69 5.50
C PHE A 56 13.10 -13.05 7.00
N VAL A 57 12.63 -12.11 7.82
CA VAL A 57 12.60 -12.27 9.29
C VAL A 57 11.58 -13.32 9.71
N ILE A 58 10.44 -13.44 9.03
CA ILE A 58 9.44 -14.44 9.36
C ILE A 58 9.98 -15.85 9.10
N PHE A 59 10.61 -16.09 7.94
CA PHE A 59 11.17 -17.41 7.63
C PHE A 59 12.33 -17.77 8.54
N MET A 60 13.20 -16.81 8.86
CA MET A 60 14.25 -16.99 9.87
C MET A 60 13.68 -17.40 11.23
N MET A 61 12.63 -16.70 11.69
CA MET A 61 11.97 -17.04 12.95
C MET A 61 11.38 -18.45 12.91
N MET A 62 10.63 -18.79 11.86
CA MET A 62 9.97 -20.10 11.71
C MET A 62 10.95 -21.26 11.65
N SER A 63 12.13 -21.06 11.06
CA SER A 63 13.19 -22.07 11.08
C SER A 63 13.83 -22.26 12.46
N SER A 64 13.77 -21.25 13.32
CA SER A 64 14.47 -21.25 14.62
C SER A 64 13.54 -21.60 15.78
N ASN A 65 12.25 -21.29 15.66
CA ASN A 65 11.22 -21.55 16.67
C ASN A 65 10.12 -22.43 16.09
N ARG A 66 9.86 -23.58 16.72
CA ARG A 66 8.70 -24.42 16.41
C ARG A 66 7.50 -23.94 17.19
N GLU A 67 6.87 -22.91 16.64
CA GLU A 67 5.72 -22.26 17.24
C GLU A 67 4.43 -22.73 16.55
N ASN A 68 3.37 -22.94 17.33
CA ASN A 68 2.06 -23.26 16.76
C ASN A 68 1.52 -22.07 15.95
N TYR A 69 0.88 -22.37 14.80
CA TYR A 69 0.30 -21.38 13.88
C TYR A 69 -0.63 -20.36 14.58
N GLY A 70 -1.56 -20.85 15.42
CA GLY A 70 -2.53 -19.99 16.09
C GLY A 70 -1.86 -19.07 17.11
N ALA A 71 -0.88 -19.58 17.85
CA ALA A 71 -0.12 -18.78 18.80
C ALA A 71 0.71 -17.68 18.08
N TYR A 72 1.33 -18.03 16.95
CA TYR A 72 2.04 -17.09 16.08
C TYR A 72 1.13 -15.96 15.58
N LEU A 73 -0.02 -16.32 15.02
CA LEU A 73 -0.95 -15.35 14.47
C LEU A 73 -1.53 -14.46 15.56
N MET A 74 -1.90 -15.03 16.71
CA MET A 74 -2.45 -14.28 17.84
C MET A 74 -1.46 -13.26 18.41
N ARG A 75 -0.16 -13.61 18.55
CA ARG A 75 0.86 -12.65 18.98
C ARG A 75 0.96 -11.46 18.03
N ARG A 76 0.92 -11.71 16.73
CA ARG A 76 1.04 -10.67 15.70
C ARG A 76 -0.22 -9.82 15.61
N LEU A 77 -1.39 -10.45 15.72
CA LEU A 77 -2.67 -9.76 15.76
C LEU A 77 -2.74 -8.83 16.98
N LYS A 78 -2.40 -9.31 18.18
CA LYS A 78 -2.35 -8.48 19.40
C LYS A 78 -1.36 -7.31 19.31
N ARG A 79 -0.33 -7.43 18.47
CA ARG A 79 0.65 -6.36 18.24
C ARG A 79 0.09 -5.24 17.36
N ILE A 80 -0.60 -5.58 16.27
CA ILE A 80 -1.01 -4.60 15.25
C ILE A 80 -2.46 -4.11 15.42
N TYR A 81 -3.36 -5.01 15.85
CA TYR A 81 -4.80 -4.80 15.82
C TYR A 81 -5.28 -3.71 16.80
N PRO A 82 -4.82 -3.65 18.07
CA PRO A 82 -5.32 -2.64 19.01
C PRO A 82 -5.01 -1.21 18.56
N ALA A 83 -3.77 -0.95 18.15
CA ALA A 83 -3.35 0.36 17.67
C ALA A 83 -4.05 0.75 16.36
N TYR A 84 -4.19 -0.21 15.43
CA TYR A 84 -4.91 0.02 14.18
C TYR A 84 -6.39 0.33 14.42
N MET A 85 -7.08 -0.43 15.27
CA MET A 85 -8.50 -0.22 15.56
C MET A 85 -8.75 1.11 16.26
N LEU A 86 -7.88 1.50 17.19
CA LEU A 86 -7.95 2.82 17.81
C LEU A 86 -7.84 3.93 16.75
N ALA A 87 -6.83 3.86 15.87
CA ALA A 87 -6.65 4.82 14.80
C ALA A 87 -7.85 4.84 13.83
N PHE A 88 -8.39 3.66 13.49
CA PHE A 88 -9.53 3.53 12.59
C PHE A 88 -10.81 4.13 13.18
N VAL A 89 -11.12 3.83 14.44
CA VAL A 89 -12.28 4.42 15.15
C VAL A 89 -12.15 5.93 15.24
N LEU A 90 -10.98 6.45 15.63
CA LEU A 90 -10.73 7.89 15.65
C LEU A 90 -10.89 8.52 14.26
N SER A 91 -10.45 7.83 13.21
CA SER A 91 -10.62 8.26 11.82
C SER A 91 -12.08 8.35 11.41
N ILE A 92 -12.92 7.37 11.80
CA ILE A 92 -14.37 7.40 11.54
C ILE A 92 -15.02 8.57 12.31
N LEU A 93 -14.72 8.71 13.61
CA LEU A 93 -15.31 9.76 14.45
C LEU A 93 -14.97 11.17 13.94
N THR A 94 -13.78 11.34 13.36
CA THR A 94 -13.33 12.62 12.79
C THR A 94 -13.62 12.77 11.30
N ALA A 95 -14.14 11.74 10.62
CA ALA A 95 -14.35 11.74 9.17
C ALA A 95 -15.28 12.86 8.71
N GLY A 96 -16.35 13.14 9.46
CA GLY A 96 -17.28 14.24 9.15
C GLY A 96 -16.60 15.61 9.23
N ILE A 97 -15.75 15.82 10.24
CA ILE A 97 -14.96 17.05 10.41
C ILE A 97 -13.97 17.18 9.24
N ALA A 98 -13.26 16.10 8.91
CA ALA A 98 -12.32 16.07 7.80
C ALA A 98 -13.01 16.36 6.45
N TYR A 99 -14.21 15.82 6.24
CA TYR A 99 -15.01 16.06 5.04
C TYR A 99 -15.38 17.55 4.89
N GLN A 100 -15.90 18.17 5.96
CA GLN A 100 -16.22 19.60 5.96
C GLN A 100 -14.98 20.47 5.74
N ALA A 101 -13.87 20.17 6.43
CA ALA A 101 -12.62 20.90 6.28
C ALA A 101 -12.07 20.85 4.85
N LEU A 102 -12.23 19.72 4.15
CA LEU A 102 -11.84 19.59 2.75
C LEU A 102 -12.75 20.36 1.79
N LEU A 103 -14.06 20.43 2.08
CA LEU A 103 -15.01 21.21 1.28
C LEU A 103 -14.81 22.72 1.41
N THR A 104 -14.40 23.19 2.60
CA THR A 104 -14.19 24.62 2.89
C THR A 104 -12.74 25.07 2.72
N ALA A 105 -11.85 24.19 2.25
CA ALA A 105 -10.44 24.54 2.07
C ALA A 105 -10.27 25.61 0.97
N ASP A 106 -9.49 26.66 1.26
CA ASP A 106 -9.25 27.79 0.34
C ASP A 106 -8.39 27.44 -0.88
N PHE A 107 -7.90 26.21 -1.00
CA PHE A 107 -7.05 25.75 -2.09
C PHE A 107 -7.53 24.41 -2.68
N GLU A 108 -7.70 24.41 -4.00
CA GLU A 108 -8.02 23.19 -4.75
C GLU A 108 -6.71 22.44 -5.10
N SER A 109 -6.52 21.26 -4.50
CA SER A 109 -5.48 20.30 -4.91
C SER A 109 -6.13 19.03 -5.45
N ILE A 110 -5.51 18.40 -6.45
CA ILE A 110 -5.88 17.09 -6.98
C ILE A 110 -5.99 16.06 -5.84
N ARG A 111 -5.15 16.22 -4.81
CA ARG A 111 -5.10 15.36 -3.64
C ARG A 111 -6.28 15.58 -2.69
N ASN A 112 -6.76 16.82 -2.55
CA ASN A 112 -7.99 17.12 -1.80
C ASN A 112 -9.21 16.53 -2.51
N ALA A 113 -9.28 16.64 -3.84
CA ALA A 113 -10.33 16.00 -4.63
C ALA A 113 -10.31 14.47 -4.48
N GLY A 114 -9.12 13.85 -4.45
CA GLY A 114 -8.97 12.42 -4.18
C GLY A 114 -9.44 12.02 -2.78
N ARG A 115 -9.10 12.81 -1.74
CA ARG A 115 -9.55 12.58 -0.36
C ARG A 115 -11.06 12.72 -0.20
N LEU A 116 -11.67 13.72 -0.84
CA LEU A 116 -13.13 13.88 -0.87
C LEU A 116 -13.79 12.65 -1.50
N LYS A 117 -13.30 12.20 -2.67
CA LYS A 117 -13.82 10.98 -3.33
C LYS A 117 -13.72 9.74 -2.43
N ILE A 118 -12.61 9.58 -1.69
CA ILE A 118 -12.47 8.47 -0.74
C ILE A 118 -13.52 8.56 0.36
N LEU A 119 -13.75 9.75 0.92
CA LEU A 119 -14.74 9.96 1.97
C LEU A 119 -16.17 9.76 1.46
N ASP A 120 -16.49 10.23 0.25
CA ASP A 120 -17.79 10.01 -0.39
C ASP A 120 -18.12 8.51 -0.48
N GLU A 121 -17.20 7.71 -1.04
CA GLU A 121 -17.37 6.25 -1.11
C GLU A 121 -17.40 5.60 0.29
N SER A 122 -16.57 6.11 1.22
CA SER A 122 -16.53 5.62 2.61
C SER A 122 -17.89 5.77 3.28
N PHE A 123 -18.55 6.92 3.13
CA PHE A 123 -19.87 7.16 3.71
C PHE A 123 -20.98 6.40 2.98
N LEU A 124 -20.90 6.29 1.65
CA LEU A 124 -21.89 5.58 0.84
C LEU A 124 -21.99 4.09 1.21
N ASN A 125 -20.85 3.42 1.41
CA ASN A 125 -20.76 1.98 1.66
C ASN A 125 -20.21 1.66 3.07
N TRP A 126 -20.48 2.53 4.04
CA TRP A 126 -19.81 2.50 5.35
C TRP A 126 -19.85 1.13 6.08
N PRO A 127 -20.94 0.32 6.06
CA PRO A 127 -20.94 -0.95 6.79
C PRO A 127 -19.93 -1.93 6.19
N TYR A 128 -19.85 -1.98 4.86
CA TYR A 128 -18.94 -2.87 4.14
C TYR A 128 -17.48 -2.45 4.33
N HIS A 129 -17.20 -1.14 4.34
CA HIS A 129 -15.87 -0.63 4.67
C HIS A 129 -15.47 -0.94 6.12
N VAL A 130 -16.39 -0.77 7.08
CA VAL A 130 -16.14 -1.11 8.49
C VAL A 130 -15.83 -2.60 8.64
N ILE A 131 -16.61 -3.49 8.00
CA ILE A 131 -16.35 -4.94 8.06
C ILE A 131 -15.02 -5.30 7.40
N ALA A 132 -14.73 -4.73 6.23
CA ALA A 132 -13.47 -4.96 5.52
C ALA A 132 -12.25 -4.56 6.36
N HIS A 133 -12.33 -3.42 7.07
CA HIS A 133 -11.25 -2.94 7.94
C HIS A 133 -11.18 -3.70 9.26
N ALA A 134 -12.34 -4.04 9.84
CA ALA A 134 -12.43 -4.87 11.05
C ALA A 134 -11.76 -6.24 10.85
N THR A 135 -11.86 -6.79 9.64
CA THR A 135 -11.25 -8.08 9.29
C THR A 135 -9.83 -7.95 8.72
N LEU A 136 -9.32 -6.73 8.52
CA LEU A 136 -8.06 -6.45 7.80
C LEU A 136 -8.02 -7.04 6.39
N LEU A 137 -9.18 -7.19 5.73
CA LEU A 137 -9.31 -7.72 4.36
C LEU A 137 -9.47 -6.65 3.29
N HIS A 138 -9.51 -5.38 3.67
CA HIS A 138 -9.68 -4.24 2.76
C HIS A 138 -8.61 -4.09 1.68
N GLY A 139 -7.46 -4.76 1.78
CA GLY A 139 -6.42 -4.80 0.74
C GLY A 139 -6.66 -5.83 -0.39
N VAL A 140 -7.67 -6.70 -0.25
CA VAL A 140 -8.01 -7.76 -1.23
C VAL A 140 -9.34 -7.46 -1.94
N ASN A 141 -10.21 -6.67 -1.33
CA ASN A 141 -11.51 -6.32 -1.92
C ASN A 141 -11.34 -5.59 -3.27
N PRO A 142 -12.02 -6.06 -4.34
CA PRO A 142 -11.96 -5.40 -5.64
C PRO A 142 -12.72 -4.06 -5.61
N GLU A 143 -12.22 -3.00 -6.28
CA GLU A 143 -12.93 -1.71 -6.37
C GLU A 143 -14.30 -1.84 -7.06
N GLN A 144 -14.54 -2.89 -7.83
CA GLN A 144 -15.87 -3.13 -8.41
C GLN A 144 -16.92 -3.45 -7.36
N TRP A 145 -16.54 -4.09 -6.26
CA TRP A 145 -17.45 -4.46 -5.17
C TRP A 145 -17.42 -3.43 -4.06
N LEU A 146 -16.24 -2.90 -3.75
CA LEU A 146 -16.05 -1.92 -2.70
C LEU A 146 -15.08 -0.83 -3.19
N PRO A 147 -15.58 0.17 -3.92
CA PRO A 147 -14.76 1.24 -4.50
C PRO A 147 -13.91 1.94 -3.44
N LEU A 148 -12.63 2.16 -3.75
CA LEU A 148 -11.66 2.78 -2.83
C LEU A 148 -11.57 2.08 -1.46
N GLY A 149 -11.95 0.79 -1.42
CA GLY A 149 -12.03 -0.02 -0.22
C GLY A 149 -10.76 0.01 0.60
N SER A 150 -9.57 -0.06 -0.02
CA SER A 150 -8.29 -0.06 0.71
C SER A 150 -7.98 1.25 1.46
N TYR A 151 -8.63 2.35 1.09
CA TYR A 151 -8.36 3.69 1.62
C TYR A 151 -9.49 4.25 2.50
N ALA A 152 -10.64 3.57 2.55
CA ALA A 152 -11.84 4.08 3.18
C ALA A 152 -11.63 4.42 4.66
N PHE A 153 -12.10 5.59 5.08
CA PHE A 153 -11.89 6.25 6.38
C PHE A 153 -10.44 6.44 6.85
N LEU A 154 -9.54 5.47 6.66
CA LEU A 154 -8.14 5.48 7.08
C LEU A 154 -7.23 5.24 5.87
N GLY A 155 -6.94 6.31 5.12
CA GLY A 155 -6.23 6.26 3.85
C GLY A 155 -4.82 5.64 3.90
N GLN A 156 -4.17 5.59 5.06
CA GLN A 156 -2.84 4.96 5.19
C GLN A 156 -2.88 3.53 5.77
N GLY A 157 -4.09 3.01 6.03
CA GLY A 157 -4.29 1.70 6.65
C GLY A 157 -4.10 0.51 5.71
N TRP A 158 -3.94 0.73 4.41
CA TRP A 158 -3.84 -0.33 3.39
C TRP A 158 -2.62 -1.25 3.60
N ASN A 159 -1.49 -0.72 4.08
CA ASN A 159 -0.28 -1.50 4.30
C ASN A 159 -0.45 -2.50 5.46
N ILE A 160 -1.20 -2.15 6.50
CA ILE A 160 -1.41 -3.02 7.67
C ILE A 160 -2.24 -4.27 7.29
N SER A 161 -3.24 -4.11 6.42
CA SER A 161 -3.98 -5.25 5.85
C SER A 161 -3.06 -6.19 5.08
N THR A 162 -2.20 -5.62 4.23
CA THR A 162 -1.22 -6.38 3.44
C THR A 162 -0.22 -7.12 4.34
N GLU A 163 0.28 -6.46 5.39
CA GLU A 163 1.18 -7.05 6.38
C GLU A 163 0.52 -8.23 7.11
N PHE A 164 -0.74 -8.07 7.55
CA PHE A 164 -1.49 -9.14 8.20
C PHE A 164 -1.74 -10.33 7.27
N GLN A 165 -2.05 -10.07 6.00
CA GLN A 165 -2.22 -11.13 4.99
C GLN A 165 -0.92 -11.91 4.78
N PHE A 166 0.25 -11.26 4.80
CA PHE A 166 1.53 -11.97 4.79
C PHE A 166 1.75 -12.80 6.06
N TYR A 167 1.28 -12.39 7.23
CA TYR A 167 1.34 -13.22 8.44
C TYR A 167 0.49 -14.49 8.34
N VAL A 168 -0.63 -14.43 7.63
CA VAL A 168 -1.46 -15.62 7.36
C VAL A 168 -0.78 -16.53 6.34
N ILE A 169 -0.21 -15.96 5.27
CA ILE A 169 0.41 -16.72 4.16
C ILE A 169 1.75 -17.36 4.58
N ALA A 170 2.57 -16.68 5.37
CA ALA A 170 3.95 -17.11 5.63
C ALA A 170 4.10 -18.49 6.27
N PRO A 171 3.31 -18.87 7.30
CA PRO A 171 3.42 -20.21 7.88
C PRO A 171 3.00 -21.31 6.90
N VAL A 172 1.98 -21.05 6.08
CA VAL A 172 1.52 -21.98 5.03
C VAL A 172 2.63 -22.17 4.00
N ALA A 173 3.23 -21.07 3.54
CA ALA A 173 4.36 -21.09 2.64
C ALA A 173 5.57 -21.84 3.26
N PHE A 174 5.88 -21.58 4.53
CA PHE A 174 6.95 -22.27 5.23
C PHE A 174 6.70 -23.77 5.32
N PHE A 175 5.49 -24.19 5.67
CA PHE A 175 5.10 -25.60 5.75
C PHE A 175 5.25 -26.30 4.39
N PHE A 176 4.70 -25.72 3.31
CA PHE A 176 4.74 -26.35 2.00
C PHE A 176 6.15 -26.36 1.38
N LEU A 177 6.94 -25.30 1.55
CA LEU A 177 8.31 -25.22 1.03
C LEU A 177 9.27 -26.22 1.71
N HIS A 178 8.97 -26.65 2.94
CA HIS A 178 9.76 -27.65 3.68
C HIS A 178 9.15 -29.07 3.66
N GLN A 179 8.14 -29.33 2.82
CA GLN A 179 7.60 -30.68 2.68
C GLN A 179 8.64 -31.66 2.13
N PRO A 180 8.74 -32.90 2.67
CA PRO A 180 9.63 -33.91 2.12
C PRO A 180 9.22 -34.28 0.69
N LEU A 181 7.91 -34.35 0.42
CA LEU A 181 7.34 -34.69 -0.87
C LEU A 181 7.59 -33.55 -1.90
N ARG A 182 8.42 -33.83 -2.91
CA ARG A 182 8.78 -32.87 -3.97
C ARG A 182 7.57 -32.41 -4.80
N TRP A 183 6.60 -33.29 -5.03
CA TRP A 183 5.40 -32.96 -5.81
C TRP A 183 4.48 -31.98 -5.07
N LEU A 184 4.34 -32.07 -3.75
CA LEU A 184 3.59 -31.09 -2.94
C LEU A 184 4.25 -29.71 -3.00
N ARG A 185 5.58 -29.65 -2.96
CA ARG A 185 6.34 -28.40 -3.15
C ARG A 185 6.08 -27.79 -4.52
N ALA A 186 6.19 -28.60 -5.58
CA ALA A 186 5.94 -28.15 -6.95
C ALA A 186 4.50 -27.67 -7.12
N LEU A 187 3.52 -28.42 -6.61
CA LEU A 187 2.11 -28.04 -6.64
C LEU A 187 1.86 -26.72 -5.90
N PHE A 188 2.46 -26.54 -4.71
CA PHE A 188 2.34 -25.29 -3.95
C PHE A 188 2.92 -24.10 -4.72
N VAL A 189 4.10 -24.26 -5.35
CA VAL A 189 4.70 -23.20 -6.16
C VAL A 189 3.82 -22.87 -7.36
N LEU A 190 3.29 -23.87 -8.07
CA LEU A 190 2.38 -23.66 -9.20
C LEU A 190 1.08 -22.98 -8.76
N ALA A 191 0.49 -23.43 -7.65
CA ALA A 191 -0.70 -22.81 -7.08
C ALA A 191 -0.44 -21.36 -6.64
N GLY A 192 0.74 -21.09 -6.06
CA GLY A 192 1.16 -19.73 -5.69
C GLY A 192 1.35 -18.82 -6.90
N LEU A 193 1.93 -19.32 -8.00
CA LEU A 193 2.06 -18.59 -9.26
C LEU A 193 0.69 -18.32 -9.90
N ALA A 194 -0.21 -19.30 -9.89
CA ALA A 194 -1.59 -19.14 -10.37
C ALA A 194 -2.35 -18.11 -9.52
N ALA A 195 -2.27 -18.21 -8.18
CA ALA A 195 -2.89 -17.26 -7.27
C ALA A 195 -2.31 -15.85 -7.45
N TRP A 196 -1.00 -15.70 -7.62
CA TRP A 196 -0.37 -14.42 -7.92
C TRP A 196 -0.88 -13.85 -9.24
N TRP A 197 -0.95 -14.65 -10.30
CA TRP A 197 -1.47 -14.22 -11.60
C TRP A 197 -2.94 -13.80 -11.51
N LEU A 198 -3.78 -14.59 -10.84
CA LEU A 198 -5.20 -14.27 -10.62
C LEU A 198 -5.38 -12.99 -9.81
N LEU A 199 -4.65 -12.84 -8.69
CA LEU A 199 -4.76 -11.66 -7.84
C LEU A 199 -4.17 -10.39 -8.50
N ARG A 200 -3.22 -10.56 -9.43
CA ARG A 200 -2.64 -9.46 -10.21
C ARG A 200 -3.60 -8.95 -11.29
N HIS A 201 -4.38 -9.85 -11.91
CA HIS A 201 -5.44 -9.51 -12.87
C HIS A 201 -6.79 -9.29 -12.21
N TRP A 202 -6.87 -9.48 -10.89
CA TRP A 202 -7.99 -9.06 -10.08
C TRP A 202 -8.28 -7.58 -10.36
N PRO A 203 -9.54 -7.15 -10.40
CA PRO A 203 -9.85 -5.75 -10.59
C PRO A 203 -9.03 -4.90 -9.59
N ASN A 204 -8.15 -4.05 -10.14
CA ASN A 204 -7.20 -3.14 -9.46
C ASN A 204 -5.87 -3.73 -8.97
N GLY A 205 -5.67 -5.05 -9.12
CA GLY A 205 -4.49 -5.76 -8.64
C GLY A 205 -4.40 -5.72 -7.12
N SER A 206 -4.80 -6.79 -6.44
CA SER A 206 -4.79 -6.84 -4.97
C SER A 206 -3.43 -6.38 -4.44
N LEU A 207 -3.42 -5.58 -3.37
CA LEU A 207 -2.18 -5.07 -2.77
C LEU A 207 -1.25 -6.22 -2.38
N VAL A 208 -1.80 -7.34 -1.91
CA VAL A 208 -1.04 -8.58 -1.65
C VAL A 208 -0.30 -9.04 -2.90
N SER A 209 -0.95 -9.08 -4.06
CA SER A 209 -0.32 -9.53 -5.30
C SER A 209 0.79 -8.60 -5.76
N TYR A 210 0.61 -7.29 -5.56
CA TYR A 210 1.61 -6.29 -5.88
C TYR A 210 2.85 -6.45 -4.98
N PHE A 211 2.64 -6.64 -3.68
CA PHE A 211 3.73 -6.75 -2.71
C PHE A 211 4.31 -8.17 -2.58
N ALA A 212 3.63 -9.20 -3.11
CA ALA A 212 4.04 -10.60 -3.01
C ALA A 212 5.44 -10.84 -3.57
N ILE A 213 5.81 -10.20 -4.68
CA ILE A 213 7.15 -10.36 -5.27
C ILE A 213 8.26 -9.92 -4.31
N TYR A 214 8.03 -8.82 -3.58
CA TYR A 214 8.98 -8.30 -2.58
C TYR A 214 9.04 -9.22 -1.36
N PHE A 215 7.89 -9.73 -0.92
CA PHE A 215 7.82 -10.71 0.16
C PHE A 215 8.59 -12.00 -0.19
N VAL A 216 8.39 -12.53 -1.40
CA VAL A 216 9.09 -13.71 -1.92
C VAL A 216 10.59 -13.44 -2.08
N ALA A 217 10.99 -12.23 -2.51
CA ALA A 217 12.40 -11.85 -2.53
C ALA A 217 13.03 -11.91 -1.13
N GLY A 218 12.28 -11.53 -0.09
CA GLY A 218 12.67 -11.71 1.31
C GLY A 218 12.87 -13.18 1.70
N ILE A 219 11.93 -14.05 1.31
CA ILE A 219 12.03 -15.51 1.52
C ILE A 219 13.27 -16.09 0.81
N ALA A 220 13.48 -15.72 -0.45
CA ALA A 220 14.64 -16.15 -1.23
C ALA A 220 15.95 -15.70 -0.57
N SER A 221 15.99 -14.46 -0.06
CA SER A 221 17.13 -13.90 0.66
C SER A 221 17.44 -14.70 1.94
N TYR A 222 16.42 -15.21 2.63
CA TYR A 222 16.60 -16.07 3.80
C TYR A 222 17.29 -17.40 3.43
N TYR A 223 16.85 -18.07 2.38
CA TYR A 223 17.50 -19.30 1.91
C TYR A 223 18.91 -19.06 1.37
N LEU A 224 19.17 -17.90 0.77
CA LEU A 224 20.51 -17.49 0.39
C LEU A 224 21.40 -17.23 1.62
N TRP A 225 20.88 -16.58 2.66
CA TRP A 225 21.59 -16.33 3.91
C TRP A 225 21.93 -17.61 4.68
N GLN A 226 21.03 -18.60 4.65
CA GLN A 226 21.28 -19.90 5.27
C GLN A 226 22.39 -20.69 4.55
N ARG A 227 22.60 -20.43 3.25
CA ARG A 227 23.75 -20.96 2.50
C ARG A 227 24.96 -20.08 2.83
N ARG A 228 26.02 -20.65 3.41
CA ARG A 228 27.21 -19.88 3.80
C ARG A 228 27.78 -19.14 2.59
N TRP A 229 28.12 -17.86 2.78
CA TRP A 229 28.73 -17.02 1.74
C TRP A 229 30.08 -17.55 1.26
N GLU A 230 30.77 -18.30 2.11
CA GLU A 230 32.07 -18.94 1.83
C GLU A 230 31.98 -19.97 0.68
N ASP A 231 30.80 -20.55 0.42
CA ASP A 231 30.63 -21.60 -0.59
C ASP A 231 30.42 -21.07 -2.02
N ARG A 232 30.49 -19.75 -2.29
CA ARG A 232 30.08 -19.19 -3.60
C ARG A 232 30.97 -18.07 -4.13
N ARG A 233 31.69 -18.35 -5.23
CA ARG A 233 32.49 -17.38 -6.01
C ARG A 233 31.68 -16.27 -6.69
N LEU A 234 30.40 -16.51 -7.01
CA LEU A 234 29.55 -15.62 -7.84
C LEU A 234 28.51 -14.81 -7.05
N VAL A 235 28.28 -15.12 -5.77
CA VAL A 235 27.29 -14.43 -4.92
C VAL A 235 28.03 -13.86 -3.72
N ASN A 236 28.77 -12.79 -3.94
CA ASN A 236 29.45 -12.02 -2.89
C ASN A 236 28.71 -10.69 -2.64
N PRO A 237 29.00 -9.96 -1.55
CA PRO A 237 28.34 -8.69 -1.26
C PRO A 237 28.39 -7.70 -2.44
N ILE A 238 29.50 -7.66 -3.18
CA ILE A 238 29.70 -6.76 -4.32
C ILE A 238 28.75 -7.08 -5.48
N THR A 239 28.68 -8.34 -5.91
CA THR A 239 27.81 -8.81 -7.00
C THR A 239 26.33 -8.68 -6.65
N VAL A 240 25.96 -8.92 -5.39
CA VAL A 240 24.59 -8.71 -4.91
C VAL A 240 24.24 -7.22 -4.88
N THR A 241 25.14 -6.35 -4.41
CA THR A 241 24.94 -4.90 -4.44
C THR A 241 24.83 -4.38 -5.87
N LEU A 242 25.68 -4.84 -6.79
CA LEU A 242 25.62 -4.47 -8.21
C LEU A 242 24.31 -4.96 -8.88
N ALA A 243 23.87 -6.19 -8.58
CA ALA A 243 22.60 -6.73 -9.07
C ALA A 243 21.39 -5.95 -8.52
N ALA A 244 21.43 -5.55 -7.25
CA ALA A 244 20.38 -4.73 -6.63
C ALA A 244 20.31 -3.32 -7.26
N ILE A 245 21.46 -2.70 -7.53
CA ILE A 245 21.54 -1.42 -8.25
C ILE A 245 20.97 -1.57 -9.67
N LEU A 246 21.36 -2.63 -10.38
CA LEU A 246 20.88 -2.90 -11.75
C LEU A 246 19.37 -3.15 -11.79
N ALA A 247 18.84 -3.96 -10.86
CA ALA A 247 17.40 -4.19 -10.73
C ALA A 247 16.63 -2.89 -10.43
N GLY A 248 17.17 -2.03 -9.56
CA GLY A 248 16.59 -0.70 -9.28
C GLY A 248 16.59 0.22 -10.51
N PHE A 249 17.61 0.13 -11.37
CA PHE A 249 17.65 0.84 -12.65
C PHE A 249 16.62 0.31 -13.65
N LEU A 250 16.41 -1.01 -13.71
CA LEU A 250 15.45 -1.65 -14.62
C LEU A 250 13.99 -1.46 -14.20
N ASP A 251 13.70 -1.39 -12.89
CA ASP A 251 12.34 -1.07 -12.40
C ASP A 251 11.95 0.39 -12.72
N ARG A 252 12.94 1.29 -12.74
CA ARG A 252 12.77 2.69 -13.14
C ARG A 252 12.41 2.84 -14.63
N SER A 253 12.75 1.87 -15.48
CA SER A 253 12.41 1.91 -16.91
C SER A 253 11.01 1.35 -17.22
N HIS A 254 10.47 0.49 -16.35
CA HIS A 254 9.14 -0.12 -16.51
C HIS A 254 8.01 0.62 -15.79
N SER A 255 8.34 1.60 -14.94
CA SER A 255 7.38 2.47 -14.25
C SER A 255 6.93 3.66 -15.12
N ARG A 256 6.58 3.40 -16.39
CA ARG A 256 5.69 4.30 -17.15
C ARG A 256 4.25 3.83 -16.91
N PRO A 257 3.38 4.64 -16.31
CA PRO A 257 2.04 4.20 -15.92
C PRO A 257 1.17 3.90 -17.15
N PRO A 258 0.35 2.83 -17.13
CA PRO A 258 -0.86 2.82 -17.94
C PRO A 258 -1.81 3.86 -17.32
N GLY A 259 -2.18 4.89 -18.09
CA GLY A 259 -3.12 5.92 -17.61
C GLY A 259 -2.52 7.31 -17.41
N ARG A 260 -1.54 7.73 -18.21
CA ARG A 260 -1.32 9.17 -18.44
C ARG A 260 -2.56 9.72 -19.14
N ILE A 261 -3.59 10.10 -18.39
CA ILE A 261 -4.71 10.88 -18.91
C ILE A 261 -4.09 12.11 -19.53
N ARG A 262 -4.30 12.23 -20.84
CA ARG A 262 -3.80 13.32 -21.67
C ARG A 262 -4.30 14.63 -21.04
N ARG A 263 -3.40 15.38 -20.40
CA ARG A 263 -3.61 16.69 -19.75
C ARG A 263 -4.33 17.77 -20.60
N LYS A 264 -4.69 17.49 -21.86
CA LYS A 264 -5.18 18.49 -22.82
C LYS A 264 -6.70 18.63 -22.90
N ASP A 265 -7.52 17.67 -22.47
CA ASP A 265 -8.97 17.73 -22.72
C ASP A 265 -9.85 18.04 -21.49
N GLN A 266 -9.40 17.82 -20.25
CA GLN A 266 -10.20 18.13 -19.05
C GLN A 266 -10.27 19.63 -18.72
N GLY A 267 -9.26 20.42 -19.08
CA GLY A 267 -9.25 21.87 -18.86
C GLY A 267 -10.28 22.63 -19.71
N ARG A 268 -10.66 22.10 -20.89
CA ARG A 268 -11.64 22.75 -21.78
C ARG A 268 -13.09 22.46 -21.39
N HIS A 269 -13.38 21.25 -20.91
CA HIS A 269 -14.75 20.88 -20.53
C HIS A 269 -15.19 21.49 -19.18
N HIS A 270 -14.28 21.64 -18.21
CA HIS A 270 -14.61 22.31 -16.95
C HIS A 270 -14.78 23.82 -17.09
N HIS A 271 -13.95 24.50 -17.90
CA HIS A 271 -14.13 25.94 -18.15
C HIS A 271 -15.42 26.28 -18.92
N SER A 272 -15.86 25.40 -19.83
CA SER A 272 -17.09 25.58 -20.60
C SER A 272 -18.36 25.48 -19.74
N ARG A 273 -18.46 24.43 -18.90
CA ARG A 273 -19.60 24.25 -17.98
C ARG A 273 -19.69 25.35 -16.92
N TYR A 274 -18.55 25.85 -16.43
CA TYR A 274 -18.51 26.93 -15.44
C TYR A 274 -18.87 28.31 -16.04
N ARG A 275 -18.51 28.60 -17.31
CA ARG A 275 -18.96 29.81 -18.02
C ARG A 275 -20.47 29.83 -18.24
N GLN A 276 -21.08 28.69 -18.56
CA GLN A 276 -22.53 28.58 -18.73
C GLN A 276 -23.29 28.75 -17.40
N GLY A 277 -22.78 28.19 -16.29
CA GLY A 277 -23.37 28.38 -14.96
C GLY A 277 -23.32 29.83 -14.46
N LYS A 278 -22.19 30.53 -14.63
CA LYS A 278 -22.07 31.95 -14.23
C LYS A 278 -22.91 32.90 -15.11
N ALA A 279 -23.12 32.58 -16.39
CA ALA A 279 -23.98 33.37 -17.27
C ALA A 279 -25.47 33.23 -16.93
N ALA A 280 -25.91 32.04 -16.52
CA ALA A 280 -27.28 31.78 -16.06
C ALA A 280 -27.59 32.49 -14.72
N GLY A 281 -26.65 32.43 -13.75
CA GLY A 281 -26.80 33.11 -12.45
C GLY A 281 -26.90 34.64 -12.57
N ARG A 282 -26.13 35.26 -13.48
CA ARG A 282 -26.19 36.72 -13.70
C ARG A 282 -27.47 37.18 -14.41
N ARG A 283 -28.09 36.36 -15.26
CA ARG A 283 -29.38 36.67 -15.90
C ARG A 283 -30.56 36.52 -14.93
N GLY A 284 -30.50 35.55 -14.02
CA GLY A 284 -31.51 35.38 -12.95
C GLY A 284 -31.53 36.55 -11.97
N HIS A 285 -30.36 37.07 -11.59
CA HIS A 285 -30.28 38.16 -10.62
C HIS A 285 -30.74 39.52 -11.19
N ARG A 286 -30.51 39.80 -12.48
CA ARG A 286 -31.00 41.01 -13.16
C ARG A 286 -32.51 41.04 -13.42
N ARG A 287 -33.19 39.88 -13.45
CA ARG A 287 -34.66 39.82 -13.60
C ARG A 287 -35.41 40.06 -12.28
N ARG A 288 -34.77 39.81 -11.12
CA ARG A 288 -35.37 40.04 -9.80
C ARG A 288 -35.29 41.47 -9.30
N SER A 289 -34.33 42.29 -9.77
CA SER A 289 -34.22 43.71 -9.36
C SER A 289 -35.03 44.70 -10.23
N ARG A 290 -35.86 44.21 -11.16
CA ARG A 290 -36.75 45.03 -12.00
C ARG A 290 -38.24 44.81 -11.69
N ARG A 291 -38.57 44.09 -10.61
CA ARG A 291 -39.94 43.77 -10.19
C ARG A 291 -40.25 44.19 -8.75
N THR A 292 -39.49 45.15 -8.23
CA THR A 292 -39.78 45.88 -6.99
C THR A 292 -39.90 47.35 -7.33
#